data_AF-A0A8S2RH15-F1
#
_entry.id   AF-A0A8S2RH15-F1
#
_cell.length_a   1.000
_cell.length_b   1.000
_cell.length_c   1.000
_cell.angle_alpha   90.00
_cell.angle_beta   90.00
_cell.angle_gamma   90.00
#
_symmetry.space_group_name_H-M   'P 1'
#
loop_
_entity.id
_entity.type
_entity.pdbx_description
1 polymer ?
#
loop_
_entity_poly.entity_id
_entity_poly.type
_entity_poly.pdbx_seq_one_letter_code
_entity_poly.pdbx_strand_id
1 'polypeptide(L)'
;HEEIFWSLFAVDMEHVIDQQPIESWDSFPLFQLLNDYLRLHDTLSNGRFHQQLRDTFAPLVIRYVDLMESCIAQSIHKGFEKENWKSKT
;
A
#
# COMPACT_ATOMS: atom_id res chain seq x y z
N HIS A 1 -6.31 -7.64 27.71
CA HIS A 1 -5.53 -6.38 27.75
C HIS A 1 -5.04 -5.99 26.37
N GLU A 2 -4.40 -6.89 25.62
CA GLU A 2 -3.88 -6.61 24.27
C GLU A 2 -4.96 -6.25 23.24
N GLU A 3 -6.10 -6.94 23.22
CA GLU A 3 -7.19 -6.62 22.27
C GLU A 3 -7.77 -5.21 22.45
N ILE A 4 -7.83 -4.72 23.70
CA ILE A 4 -8.30 -3.36 24.00
C ILE A 4 -7.29 -2.34 23.47
N PHE A 5 -5.99 -2.59 23.71
CA PHE A 5 -4.93 -1.73 23.20
C PHE A 5 -4.99 -1.64 21.67
N TRP A 6 -5.06 -2.78 20.98
CA TRP A 6 -5.12 -2.81 19.52
C TRP A 6 -6.38 -2.14 18.98
N SER A 7 -7.52 -2.29 19.65
CA SER A 7 -8.76 -1.62 19.25
C SER A 7 -8.67 -0.10 19.36
N LEU A 8 -8.03 0.42 20.40
CA LEU A 8 -7.80 1.86 20.56
C LEU A 8 -6.80 2.38 19.53
N PHE A 9 -5.67 1.67 19.36
CA PHE A 9 -4.67 2.01 18.37
C PHE A 9 -5.23 2.04 16.94
N ALA A 10 -6.14 1.12 16.61
CA ALA A 10 -6.76 1.05 15.29
C ALA A 10 -7.53 2.32 14.94
N VAL A 11 -8.30 2.86 15.89
CA VAL A 11 -9.11 4.08 15.68
C VAL A 11 -8.20 5.27 15.36
N ASP A 12 -7.14 5.45 16.14
CA ASP A 12 -6.20 6.55 15.92
C ASP A 12 -5.43 6.36 14.60
N MET A 13 -5.03 5.13 14.30
CA MET A 13 -4.34 4.81 13.04
C MET A 13 -5.23 5.12 11.83
N GLU A 14 -6.47 4.64 11.81
CA GLU A 14 -7.42 4.93 10.72
C GLU A 14 -7.61 6.43 10.52
N HIS A 15 -7.80 7.17 11.61
CA HIS A 15 -7.94 8.62 11.54
C HIS A 15 -6.73 9.30 10.90
N VAL A 16 -5.51 8.89 11.27
CA VAL A 16 -4.28 9.44 10.72
C VAL A 16 -4.11 9.05 9.24
N ILE A 17 -4.40 7.80 8.87
CA ILE A 17 -4.30 7.32 7.49
C ILE A 17 -5.31 8.04 6.58
N ASP A 18 -6.54 8.26 7.04
CA ASP A 18 -7.59 8.97 6.29
C ASP A 18 -7.24 10.44 6.03
N GLN A 19 -6.38 11.05 6.85
CA GLN A 19 -5.92 12.43 6.67
C GLN A 19 -4.69 12.55 5.77
N GLN A 20 -4.11 11.44 5.31
CA GLN A 20 -2.96 11.50 4.43
C GLN A 20 -3.31 12.10 3.06
N PRO A 21 -2.38 12.82 2.41
CA PRO A 21 -2.54 13.23 1.03
C PRO A 21 -2.83 12.04 0.11
N ILE A 22 -3.65 12.26 -0.92
CA ILE A 22 -4.12 11.18 -1.83
C ILE A 22 -2.99 10.46 -2.59
N GLU A 23 -1.85 11.14 -2.78
CA GLU A 23 -0.63 10.60 -3.42
C GLU A 23 0.53 10.44 -2.43
N SER A 24 0.23 10.21 -1.14
CA SER A 24 1.23 9.83 -0.16
C SER A 24 1.17 8.33 0.14
N TRP A 25 2.35 7.71 0.19
CA TRP A 25 2.55 6.31 0.59
C TRP A 25 3.56 6.18 1.74
N ASP A 26 3.82 7.27 2.46
CA ASP A 26 4.82 7.35 3.53
C ASP A 26 4.47 6.44 4.72
N SER A 27 3.21 6.00 4.80
CA SER A 27 2.72 5.07 5.82
C SER A 27 2.94 3.59 5.49
N PHE A 28 3.41 3.23 4.30
CA PHE A 28 3.67 1.82 3.94
C PHE A 28 4.64 1.09 4.89
N PRO A 29 5.73 1.72 5.38
CA PRO A 29 6.57 1.10 6.40
C PRO A 29 5.82 0.74 7.69
N LEU A 30 4.80 1.52 8.07
CA LEU A 30 3.94 1.21 9.23
C LEU A 30 3.13 -0.06 8.98
N PHE A 31 2.50 -0.17 7.80
CA PHE A 31 1.78 -1.38 7.42
C PHE A 31 2.68 -2.61 7.46
N GLN A 32 3.87 -2.52 6.84
CA GLN A 32 4.82 -3.63 6.81
C GLN A 32 5.23 -4.06 8.23
N LEU A 33 5.62 -3.10 9.07
CA LEU A 33 6.02 -3.37 10.46
C LEU A 33 4.92 -4.10 11.24
N LEU A 34 3.68 -3.58 11.18
CA LEU A 34 2.56 -4.14 11.93
C LEU A 34 2.10 -5.49 11.37
N ASN A 35 2.00 -5.61 10.04
CA ASN A 35 1.62 -6.86 9.40
C ASN A 35 2.64 -7.97 9.69
N ASP A 36 3.93 -7.68 9.59
CA ASP A 36 4.99 -8.65 9.88
C ASP A 36 4.97 -9.06 11.35
N TYR A 37 4.78 -8.11 12.28
CA TYR A 37 4.59 -8.41 13.69
C TYR A 37 3.38 -9.35 13.92
N LEU A 38 2.20 -8.96 13.45
CA LEU A 38 0.94 -9.70 13.70
C LEU A 38 0.94 -11.10 13.09
N ARG A 39 1.63 -11.31 11.96
CA ARG A 39 1.73 -12.63 11.31
C ARG A 39 2.56 -13.62 12.12
N LEU A 40 3.48 -13.16 12.96
CA LEU A 40 4.35 -14.02 13.78
C LEU A 40 3.69 -14.47 15.08
N HIS A 41 2.52 -13.92 15.44
CA HIS A 41 1.81 -14.23 16.68
C HIS A 41 0.50 -14.97 16.39
N ASP A 42 0.41 -16.26 16.75
CA ASP A 42 -0.76 -17.12 16.43
C ASP A 42 -2.10 -16.57 16.92
N THR A 43 -2.14 -15.87 18.05
CA THR A 43 -3.37 -15.29 18.62
C THR A 43 -3.79 -13.97 17.97
N LEU A 44 -2.88 -13.30 17.27
CA LEU A 44 -3.11 -12.00 16.62
C LEU A 44 -3.16 -12.13 15.09
N SER A 45 -2.57 -13.18 14.55
CA SER A 45 -2.60 -13.51 13.14
C SER A 45 -4.03 -13.76 12.69
N ASN A 46 -4.46 -13.05 11.64
CA ASN A 46 -5.87 -13.02 11.17
C ASN A 46 -6.90 -12.60 12.24
N GLY A 47 -6.45 -11.99 13.35
CA GLY A 47 -7.33 -11.41 14.35
C GLY A 47 -8.00 -10.13 13.85
N ARG A 48 -8.94 -9.60 14.64
CA ARG A 48 -9.75 -8.43 14.28
C ARG A 48 -8.91 -7.22 13.84
N PHE A 49 -7.89 -6.85 14.63
CA PHE A 49 -7.01 -5.74 14.29
C PHE A 49 -6.21 -5.99 13.02
N HIS A 50 -5.74 -7.22 12.81
CA HIS A 50 -4.95 -7.57 11.62
C HIS A 50 -5.80 -7.53 10.34
N GLN A 51 -7.10 -7.86 10.44
CA GLN A 51 -8.02 -7.65 9.33
C GLN A 51 -8.24 -6.16 9.08
N GLN A 52 -8.51 -5.39 10.13
CA GLN A 52 -8.71 -3.94 10.05
C GLN A 52 -7.50 -3.23 9.42
N LEU A 53 -6.28 -3.57 9.85
CA LEU A 53 -5.03 -3.08 9.26
C LEU A 53 -4.97 -3.33 7.75
N ARG A 54 -5.35 -4.54 7.29
CA ARG A 54 -5.36 -4.86 5.85
C ARG A 54 -6.41 -4.04 5.11
N ASP A 55 -7.59 -3.89 5.68
CA ASP A 55 -8.69 -3.15 5.08
C ASP A 55 -8.37 -1.65 4.96
N THR A 56 -7.76 -1.05 5.99
CA THR A 56 -7.32 0.35 5.98
C THR A 56 -6.29 0.61 4.86
N PHE A 57 -5.32 -0.28 4.68
CA PHE A 57 -4.23 -0.07 3.71
C PHE A 57 -4.53 -0.56 2.29
N ALA A 58 -5.51 -1.46 2.11
CA ALA A 58 -5.90 -2.00 0.80
C ALA A 58 -6.12 -0.90 -0.28
N PRO A 59 -6.93 0.15 -0.07
CA PRO A 59 -7.12 1.18 -1.08
C PRO A 59 -5.86 2.00 -1.39
N LEU A 60 -4.92 2.14 -0.45
CA LEU A 60 -3.65 2.84 -0.70
C LEU A 60 -2.73 1.99 -1.58
N VAL A 61 -2.64 0.68 -1.30
CA VAL A 61 -1.84 -0.27 -2.09
C VAL A 61 -2.37 -0.38 -3.52
N ILE A 62 -3.70 -0.47 -3.69
CA ILE A 62 -4.32 -0.51 -5.03
C ILE A 62 -3.95 0.74 -5.83
N ARG A 63 -4.16 1.93 -5.26
CA ARG A 63 -3.83 3.21 -5.94
C ARG A 63 -2.35 3.30 -6.31
N TYR A 64 -1.46 2.82 -5.44
CA TYR A 64 -0.02 2.77 -5.71
C TYR A 64 0.29 1.87 -6.92
N VAL A 65 -0.31 0.68 -6.97
CA VAL A 65 -0.12 -0.27 -8.08
C VAL A 65 -0.67 0.29 -9.39
N ASP A 66 -1.88 0.86 -9.37
CA ASP A 66 -2.51 1.47 -10.55
C ASP A 66 -1.64 2.62 -11.12
N LEU A 67 -1.05 3.43 -10.23
CA LEU A 67 -0.14 4.51 -10.61
C LEU A 67 1.15 3.96 -11.23
N MET A 68 1.78 2.98 -10.58
CA MET A 68 2.98 2.33 -11.11
C MET A 68 2.73 1.71 -12.48
N GLU A 69 1.60 1.00 -12.65
CA GLU A 69 1.19 0.40 -13.92
C GLU A 69 1.07 1.47 -15.01
N SER A 70 0.36 2.56 -14.70
CA SER A 70 0.20 3.69 -15.61
C SER A 70 1.53 4.33 -15.98
N CYS A 71 2.44 4.53 -15.02
CA CYS A 71 3.77 5.08 -15.27
C CYS A 71 4.62 4.17 -16.17
N ILE A 72 4.58 2.86 -15.95
CA ILE A 72 5.30 1.87 -16.78
C ILE A 72 4.73 1.90 -18.21
N ALA A 73 3.41 1.83 -18.36
CA ALA A 73 2.74 1.87 -19.67
C ALA A 73 3.09 3.14 -20.46
N GLN A 74 3.05 4.30 -19.79
CA GLN A 74 3.43 5.58 -20.40
C GLN A 74 4.92 5.63 -20.78
N SER A 75 5.80 5.09 -19.93
CA SER A 75 7.24 5.07 -20.21
C SER A 75 7.56 4.21 -21.44
N ILE A 76 6.90 3.06 -21.59
CA ILE A 76 7.05 2.18 -22.76
C ILE A 76 6.57 2.91 -24.03
N HIS A 77 5.40 3.55 -23.98
CA HIS A 77 4.85 4.26 -25.13
C HIS A 77 5.76 5.41 -25.61
N LYS A 78 6.27 6.22 -24.68
CA LYS A 78 7.27 7.26 -24.98
C LYS A 78 8.58 6.70 -25.53
N GLY A 79 8.94 5.47 -25.14
CA GLY A 79 10.08 4.74 -25.70
C GLY A 79 9.89 4.48 -27.19
N PHE A 80 8.72 3.98 -27.59
CA PHE A 80 8.39 3.70 -28.99
C PHE A 80 8.40 4.95 -29.88
N GLU A 81 7.90 6.09 -29.40
CA GLU A 81 7.95 7.35 -30.17
C GLU A 81 9.38 7.80 -30.47
N LYS A 82 10.36 7.41 -29.64
CA LYS A 82 11.78 7.73 -29.82
C LYS A 82 12.52 6.71 -30.70
N GLU A 83 11.90 5.58 -31.02
CA GLU A 83 12.51 4.56 -31.87
C GLU A 83 12.43 4.96 -33.36
N ASN A 84 13.45 5.66 -33.85
CA ASN A 84 13.69 5.85 -35.28
C ASN A 84 14.35 4.61 -35.87
N TRP A 85 13.57 3.54 -36.07
CA TRP A 85 14.00 2.37 -36.84
C TRP A 85 14.22 2.80 -38.29
N LYS A 86 15.45 3.18 -38.65
CA LYS A 86 15.84 3.28 -40.06
C LYS A 86 15.87 1.85 -40.60
N SER A 87 14.87 1.48 -41.40
CA SER A 87 14.96 0.30 -42.26
C SER A 87 16.25 0.42 -43.06
N LYS A 88 17.18 -0.51 -42.85
CA LYS A 88 18.36 -0.65 -43.71
C LYS A 88 17.85 -1.12 -45.07
N THR A 89 17.70 -0.18 -45.99
CA THR A 89 17.60 -0.44 -47.43
C THR A 89 18.93 -0.94 -47.97
#